data_AF-A0A821RUW2-F1
#
_entry.id   AF-A0A821RUW2-F1
#
_cell.length_a   1.000
_cell.length_b   1.000
_cell.length_c   1.000
_cell.angle_alpha   90.00
_cell.angle_beta   90.00
_cell.angle_gamma   90.00
#
_symmetry.space_group_name_H-M   'P 1'
#
loop_
_entity.id
_entity.type
_entity.pdbx_description
1 polymer ?
#
loop_
_entity_poly.entity_id
_entity_poly.type
_entity_poly.pdbx_seq_one_letter_code
_entity_poly.pdbx_strand_id
1 'polypeptide(L)'
;MIYDNTKRAHERFQSLLMDLHFLKYCRSQDVIPKFLWFKTANKVLSLSSAYKECQRRLLNAEINSKYKYLNILKKNYYLFLDELKNSVPDTIFQHVLEYIIDRSRAVLYKRENKLREKMSRHEQLNRKFDPVDGNVVKNLSSRILSNEEVECLAHGLNYGLIPRKVDDINIISNIENFFHRVTDISQHHKKLFSELKEKNTIVDSDVRVITSKELTLANSLRSITDSFRSHAYHFGQIQNRINAEQQKYRNILGKLKQDKSIIVIRPDKGRGIVLLNKGEYLSKIHVILNDSSKFKCLSDDPTITRETKLTKLLNRLHDEGHISDQFWVMAKPTGSIPGRLYGLPKTHKKDVPLRPVLSAIGTFNYGLSKALLQILSNIIKKRI
;
A
#
# COMPACT_ATOMS: atom_id res chain seq x y z
N MET A 1 22.51 26.07 -37.64
CA MET A 1 21.83 26.72 -36.50
C MET A 1 20.31 26.52 -36.54
N ILE A 2 19.60 26.94 -37.61
CA ILE A 2 18.13 26.78 -37.72
C ILE A 2 17.73 25.30 -37.66
N TYR A 3 18.38 24.42 -38.44
CA TYR A 3 18.18 22.96 -38.39
C TYR A 3 18.25 22.38 -36.96
N ASP A 4 19.31 22.67 -36.21
CA ASP A 4 19.51 22.14 -34.86
C ASP A 4 18.46 22.66 -33.88
N ASN A 5 18.02 23.91 -34.04
CA ASN A 5 16.96 24.51 -33.25
C ASN A 5 15.61 23.86 -33.55
N THR A 6 15.27 23.66 -34.83
CA THR A 6 14.04 22.98 -35.25
C THR A 6 14.01 21.54 -34.75
N LYS A 7 15.13 20.81 -34.86
CA LYS A 7 15.26 19.44 -34.33
C LYS A 7 15.08 19.39 -32.82
N ARG A 8 15.77 20.25 -32.05
CA ARG A 8 15.63 20.30 -30.58
C ARG A 8 14.22 20.68 -30.15
N ALA A 9 13.58 21.61 -30.87
CA ALA A 9 12.20 22.01 -30.62
C ALA A 9 11.24 20.85 -30.87
N HIS A 10 11.41 20.11 -31.98
CA HIS A 10 10.65 18.90 -32.29
C HIS A 10 10.78 17.84 -31.20
N GLU A 11 12.01 17.49 -30.80
CA GLU A 11 12.28 16.49 -29.76
C GLU A 11 11.64 16.86 -28.41
N ARG A 12 11.75 18.14 -28.00
CA ARG A 12 11.14 18.65 -26.76
C ARG A 12 9.62 18.62 -26.81
N PHE A 13 9.04 19.05 -27.93
CA PHE A 13 7.59 19.05 -28.13
C PHE A 13 7.02 17.62 -28.05
N GLN A 14 7.61 16.68 -28.80
CA GLN A 14 7.18 15.27 -28.80
C GLN A 14 7.41 14.60 -27.44
N SER A 15 8.54 14.86 -26.79
CA SER A 15 8.82 14.35 -25.44
C SER A 15 7.78 14.79 -24.41
N LEU A 16 7.31 16.04 -24.49
CA LEU A 16 6.30 16.56 -23.58
C LEU A 16 4.90 15.98 -23.85
N LEU A 17 4.56 15.71 -25.12
CA LEU A 17 3.35 14.97 -25.48
C LEU A 17 3.34 13.57 -24.86
N MET A 18 4.47 12.86 -24.93
CA MET A 18 4.63 11.55 -24.31
C MET A 18 4.48 11.62 -22.77
N ASP A 19 5.09 12.62 -22.12
CA ASP A 19 4.93 12.84 -20.68
C ASP A 19 3.46 13.11 -20.30
N LEU A 20 2.75 13.93 -21.09
CA LEU A 20 1.33 14.22 -20.88
C LEU A 20 0.47 12.97 -21.05
N HIS A 21 0.75 12.15 -22.05
CA HIS A 21 0.09 10.86 -22.23
C HIS A 21 0.29 9.97 -21.00
N PHE A 22 1.52 9.87 -20.49
CA PHE A 22 1.84 9.11 -19.28
C PHE A 22 1.08 9.63 -18.04
N LEU A 23 1.02 10.94 -17.82
CA LEU A 23 0.30 11.50 -16.66
C LEU A 23 -1.22 11.32 -16.76
N LYS A 24 -1.78 11.45 -17.98
CA LYS A 24 -3.19 11.14 -18.23
C LYS A 24 -3.50 9.67 -17.98
N TYR A 25 -2.61 8.78 -18.42
CA TYR A 25 -2.71 7.35 -18.14
C TYR A 25 -2.73 7.11 -16.63
N CYS A 26 -1.77 7.69 -15.88
CA CYS A 26 -1.72 7.61 -14.42
C CYS A 26 -3.03 8.08 -13.78
N ARG A 27 -3.58 9.21 -14.24
CA ARG A 27 -4.89 9.72 -13.77
C ARG A 27 -6.05 8.76 -14.08
N SER A 28 -6.07 8.17 -15.27
CA SER A 28 -7.14 7.23 -15.68
C SER A 28 -7.13 5.92 -14.89
N GLN A 29 -5.95 5.49 -14.45
CA GLN A 29 -5.74 4.25 -13.70
C GLN A 29 -5.69 4.48 -12.17
N ASP A 30 -5.98 5.70 -11.69
CA ASP A 30 -5.82 6.14 -10.29
C ASP A 30 -4.43 5.80 -9.68
N VAL A 31 -3.38 5.89 -10.50
CA VAL A 31 -1.98 5.66 -10.10
C VAL A 31 -1.29 7.00 -9.84
N ILE A 32 -0.61 7.14 -8.70
CA ILE A 32 0.17 8.34 -8.39
C ILE A 32 1.67 8.12 -8.69
N PRO A 33 2.27 8.89 -9.61
CA PRO A 33 3.71 8.85 -9.86
C PRO A 33 4.55 9.13 -8.61
N LYS A 34 5.66 8.40 -8.45
CA LYS A 34 6.55 8.50 -7.26
C LYS A 34 7.08 9.92 -6.98
N PHE A 35 7.22 10.76 -7.99
CA PHE A 35 7.71 12.13 -7.80
C PHE A 35 6.69 13.04 -7.10
N LEU A 36 5.42 12.63 -7.02
CA LEU A 36 4.37 13.31 -6.25
C LEU A 36 4.23 12.74 -4.83
N TRP A 37 5.09 11.80 -4.43
CA TRP A 37 5.07 11.24 -3.09
C TRP A 37 5.90 12.13 -2.16
N PHE A 38 5.24 12.77 -1.20
CA PHE A 38 5.89 13.58 -0.18
C PHE A 38 5.93 12.85 1.16
N LYS A 39 6.97 13.09 1.95
CA LYS A 39 7.16 12.47 3.27
C LYS A 39 6.20 13.10 4.27
N THR A 40 5.64 12.28 5.15
CA THR A 40 4.81 12.71 6.28
C THR A 40 5.55 12.43 7.59
N ALA A 41 5.26 13.21 8.63
CA ALA A 41 5.85 13.01 9.97
C ALA A 41 5.53 11.62 10.54
N ASN A 42 4.39 11.04 10.18
CA ASN A 42 3.99 9.68 10.52
C ASN A 42 3.56 8.91 9.26
N LYS A 43 3.99 7.64 9.13
CA LYS A 43 3.59 6.73 8.05
C LYS A 43 2.08 6.51 7.97
N VAL A 44 1.35 6.61 9.08
CA VAL A 44 -0.13 6.47 9.08
C VAL A 44 -0.80 7.58 8.27
N LEU A 45 -0.23 8.80 8.29
CA LEU A 45 -0.78 9.93 7.52
C LEU A 45 -0.70 9.70 6.01
N SER A 46 0.27 8.91 5.54
CA SER A 46 0.38 8.54 4.11
C SER A 46 -0.75 7.62 3.63
N LEU A 47 -1.48 7.00 4.55
CA LEU A 47 -2.65 6.16 4.26
C LEU A 47 -3.96 6.94 4.32
N SER A 48 -3.93 8.19 4.79
CA SER A 48 -5.13 9.03 4.93
C SER A 48 -5.72 9.41 3.58
N SER A 49 -7.05 9.62 3.56
CA SER A 49 -7.77 10.12 2.38
C SER A 49 -7.26 11.50 1.96
N ALA A 50 -6.93 12.36 2.92
CA ALA A 50 -6.38 13.69 2.68
C ALA A 50 -5.02 13.65 1.94
N TYR A 51 -4.15 12.69 2.28
CA TYR A 51 -2.88 12.49 1.58
C TYR A 51 -3.10 12.09 0.12
N LYS A 52 -3.96 11.09 -0.13
CA LYS A 52 -4.29 10.64 -1.50
C LYS A 52 -4.95 11.75 -2.32
N GLU A 53 -5.86 12.51 -1.72
CA GLU A 53 -6.54 13.62 -2.38
C GLU A 53 -5.57 14.76 -2.73
N CYS A 54 -4.64 15.09 -1.83
CA CYS A 54 -3.57 16.05 -2.10
C CYS A 54 -2.70 15.59 -3.29
N GLN A 55 -2.33 14.31 -3.34
CA GLN A 55 -1.58 13.75 -4.47
C GLN A 55 -2.34 13.84 -5.80
N ARG A 56 -3.65 13.56 -5.81
CA ARG A 56 -4.49 13.71 -7.02
C ARG A 56 -4.58 15.16 -7.47
N ARG A 57 -4.71 16.11 -6.54
CA ARG A 57 -4.68 17.55 -6.84
C ARG A 57 -3.36 17.98 -7.46
N LEU A 58 -2.23 17.53 -6.89
CA LEU A 58 -0.90 17.80 -7.45
C LEU A 58 -0.72 17.18 -8.85
N LEU A 59 -1.24 15.96 -9.08
CA LEU A 59 -1.21 15.33 -10.40
C LEU A 59 -1.98 16.15 -11.45
N ASN A 60 -3.19 16.62 -11.11
CA ASN A 60 -3.97 17.48 -11.99
C ASN A 60 -3.30 18.83 -12.23
N ALA A 61 -2.68 19.43 -11.20
CA ALA A 61 -1.92 20.65 -11.34
C ALA A 61 -0.71 20.49 -12.28
N GLU A 62 0.01 19.37 -12.16
CA GLU A 62 1.15 19.04 -13.03
C GLU A 62 0.72 18.83 -14.50
N ILE A 63 -0.40 18.12 -14.73
CA ILE A 63 -0.99 17.96 -16.07
C ILE A 63 -1.31 19.33 -16.68
N ASN A 64 -1.98 20.20 -15.92
CA ASN A 64 -2.34 21.54 -16.38
C ASN A 64 -1.11 22.41 -16.66
N SER A 65 -0.09 22.33 -15.81
CA SER A 65 1.19 23.02 -16.01
C SER A 65 1.87 22.57 -17.30
N LYS A 66 1.98 21.25 -17.52
CA LYS A 66 2.56 20.70 -18.76
C LYS A 66 1.75 21.05 -20.01
N TYR A 67 0.42 21.13 -19.94
CA TYR A 67 -0.38 21.61 -21.07
C TYR A 67 -0.10 23.07 -21.44
N LYS A 68 0.04 23.95 -20.43
CA LYS A 68 0.43 25.35 -20.67
C LYS A 68 1.80 25.40 -21.34
N TYR A 69 2.76 24.61 -20.86
CA TYR A 69 4.09 24.54 -21.44
C TYR A 69 4.11 23.92 -22.85
N LEU A 70 3.25 22.94 -23.12
CA LEU A 70 3.08 22.35 -24.45
C LEU A 70 2.64 23.39 -25.48
N ASN A 71 1.72 24.28 -25.12
CA ASN A 71 1.28 25.34 -26.02
C ASN A 71 2.41 26.32 -26.37
N ILE A 72 3.31 26.60 -25.43
CA ILE A 72 4.50 27.43 -25.67
C ILE A 72 5.47 26.71 -26.61
N LEU A 73 5.80 25.44 -26.33
CA LEU A 73 6.69 24.66 -27.20
C LEU A 73 6.12 24.45 -28.60
N LYS A 74 4.80 24.25 -28.71
CA LYS A 74 4.09 24.15 -30.00
C LYS A 74 4.31 25.41 -30.82
N LYS A 75 4.09 26.59 -30.24
CA LYS A 75 4.31 27.88 -30.91
C LYS A 75 5.76 28.03 -31.37
N ASN A 76 6.72 27.76 -30.48
CA ASN A 76 8.14 27.85 -30.82
C ASN A 76 8.54 26.88 -31.95
N TYR A 77 8.00 25.67 -31.93
CA TYR A 77 8.26 24.68 -32.98
C TYR A 77 7.75 25.14 -34.34
N TYR A 78 6.54 25.68 -34.42
CA TYR A 78 6.00 26.21 -35.69
C TYR A 78 6.77 27.44 -36.17
N LEU A 79 7.20 28.33 -35.27
CA LEU A 79 8.06 29.47 -35.66
C LEU A 79 9.36 28.99 -36.33
N PHE A 80 10.04 27.99 -35.76
CA PHE A 80 11.25 27.42 -36.37
C PHE A 80 10.98 26.63 -37.65
N LEU A 81 9.77 26.06 -37.80
CA LEU A 81 9.37 25.40 -39.05
C LEU A 81 9.12 26.44 -40.16
N ASP A 82 8.46 27.55 -39.85
CA ASP A 82 8.22 28.63 -40.81
C ASP A 82 9.52 29.30 -41.23
N GLU A 83 10.43 29.55 -40.28
CA GLU A 83 11.78 30.08 -40.57
C GLU A 83 12.58 29.12 -41.49
N LEU A 84 12.51 27.81 -41.21
CA LEU A 84 13.14 26.80 -42.05
C LEU A 84 12.51 26.74 -43.44
N LYS A 85 11.17 26.78 -43.54
CA LYS A 85 10.43 26.76 -44.81
C LYS A 85 10.76 27.97 -45.68
N ASN A 86 10.91 29.15 -45.08
CA ASN A 86 11.26 30.37 -45.80
C ASN A 86 12.75 30.40 -46.23
N SER A 87 13.60 29.55 -45.64
CA SER A 87 15.04 29.53 -45.92
C SER A 87 15.44 28.54 -47.02
N VAL A 88 14.57 27.60 -47.40
CA VAL A 88 14.87 26.59 -48.42
C VAL A 88 13.68 26.35 -49.36
N PRO A 89 13.90 25.94 -50.62
CA PRO A 89 12.82 25.49 -51.51
C PRO A 89 11.95 24.39 -50.89
N ASP A 90 10.65 24.37 -51.19
CA ASP A 90 9.68 23.43 -50.60
C ASP A 90 10.08 21.95 -50.77
N THR A 91 10.71 21.60 -51.89
CA THR A 91 11.22 20.23 -52.14
C THR A 91 12.33 19.84 -51.16
N ILE A 92 13.23 20.77 -50.84
CA ILE A 92 14.32 20.58 -49.87
C ILE A 92 13.75 20.60 -48.44
N PHE A 93 12.77 21.47 -48.16
CA PHE A 93 12.12 21.54 -46.86
C PHE A 93 11.53 20.19 -46.42
N GLN A 94 10.82 19.50 -47.32
CA GLN A 94 10.24 18.18 -47.02
C GLN A 94 11.32 17.14 -46.66
N HIS A 95 12.39 17.06 -47.45
CA HIS A 95 13.50 16.14 -47.18
C HIS A 95 14.21 16.45 -45.85
N VAL A 96 14.38 17.75 -45.53
CA VAL A 96 14.97 18.16 -44.25
C VAL A 96 14.05 17.81 -43.08
N LEU A 97 12.73 17.96 -43.23
CA LEU A 97 11.74 17.62 -42.21
C LEU A 97 11.72 16.11 -41.93
N GLU A 98 11.71 15.29 -42.98
CA GLU A 98 11.83 13.83 -42.86
C GLU A 98 13.15 13.44 -42.16
N TYR A 99 14.26 14.06 -42.55
CA TYR A 99 15.55 13.83 -41.93
C TYR A 99 15.59 14.23 -40.45
N ILE A 100 14.92 15.34 -40.06
CA ILE A 100 14.77 15.74 -38.65
C ILE A 100 13.98 14.69 -37.87
N ILE A 101 12.87 14.20 -38.43
CA ILE A 101 12.02 13.17 -37.80
C ILE A 101 12.83 11.88 -37.60
N ASP A 102 13.54 11.43 -38.62
CA ASP A 102 14.35 10.20 -38.57
C ASP A 102 15.49 10.30 -37.55
N ARG A 103 16.20 11.44 -37.52
CA ARG A 103 17.26 11.66 -36.53
C ARG A 103 16.73 11.80 -35.10
N SER A 104 15.47 12.18 -34.93
CA SER A 104 14.80 12.28 -33.62
C SER A 104 14.22 10.94 -33.14
N ARG A 105 13.95 10.01 -34.07
CA ARG A 105 13.25 8.73 -33.82
C ARG A 105 13.90 7.90 -32.72
N ALA A 106 15.22 7.74 -32.73
CA ALA A 106 15.94 6.95 -31.73
C ALA A 106 15.83 7.53 -30.31
N VAL A 107 15.85 8.87 -30.18
CA VAL A 107 15.72 9.57 -28.89
C VAL A 107 14.30 9.44 -28.35
N LEU A 108 13.31 9.67 -29.22
CA LEU A 108 11.90 9.58 -28.88
C LEU A 108 11.48 8.16 -28.53
N TYR A 109 11.94 7.17 -29.29
CA TYR A 109 11.69 5.74 -29.03
C TYR A 109 12.24 5.29 -27.67
N LYS A 110 13.47 5.70 -27.31
CA LYS A 110 14.04 5.42 -25.98
C LYS A 110 13.19 6.00 -24.86
N ARG A 111 12.64 7.21 -25.04
CA ARG A 111 11.78 7.86 -24.05
C ARG A 111 10.41 7.17 -23.96
N GLU A 112 9.81 6.83 -25.09
CA GLU A 112 8.54 6.09 -25.15
C GLU A 112 8.67 4.74 -24.42
N ASN A 113 9.71 3.96 -24.70
CA ASN A 113 9.95 2.68 -24.04
C ASN A 113 10.10 2.85 -22.52
N LYS A 114 10.84 3.86 -22.06
CA LYS A 114 10.98 4.14 -20.62
C LYS A 114 9.64 4.49 -19.96
N LEU A 115 8.74 5.19 -20.66
CA LEU A 115 7.41 5.49 -20.17
C LEU A 115 6.50 4.25 -20.22
N ARG A 116 6.58 3.42 -21.29
CA ARG A 116 5.89 2.14 -21.41
C ARG A 116 6.29 1.16 -20.32
N GLU A 117 7.57 1.05 -19.99
CA GLU A 117 8.04 0.24 -18.86
C GLU A 117 7.45 0.72 -17.54
N LYS A 118 7.38 2.04 -17.32
CA LYS A 118 6.73 2.59 -16.12
C LYS A 118 5.24 2.27 -16.09
N MET A 119 4.53 2.41 -17.21
CA MET A 119 3.11 2.05 -17.32
C MET A 119 2.91 0.54 -17.10
N SER A 120 3.72 -0.31 -17.72
CA SER A 120 3.68 -1.77 -17.57
C SER A 120 3.98 -2.23 -16.15
N ARG A 121 4.94 -1.63 -15.43
CA ARG A 121 5.18 -1.92 -14.01
C ARG A 121 3.98 -1.56 -13.13
N HIS A 122 3.21 -0.54 -13.50
CA HIS A 122 1.97 -0.18 -12.81
C HIS A 122 0.80 -1.09 -13.21
N GLU A 123 0.73 -1.53 -14.47
CA GLU A 123 -0.18 -2.60 -14.90
C GLU A 123 0.16 -3.93 -14.23
N GLN A 124 1.42 -4.25 -13.96
CA GLN A 124 1.84 -5.43 -13.19
C GLN A 124 1.47 -5.35 -11.70
N LEU A 125 1.31 -4.13 -11.15
CA LEU A 125 0.77 -3.94 -9.81
C LEU A 125 -0.76 -4.06 -9.75
N ASN A 126 -1.44 -3.88 -10.89
CA ASN A 126 -2.91 -4.02 -11.05
C ASN A 126 -3.32 -5.34 -11.73
N ARG A 127 -2.40 -6.03 -12.40
CA ARG A 127 -2.55 -7.43 -12.77
C ARG A 127 -2.46 -8.20 -11.46
N LYS A 128 -3.39 -9.13 -11.30
CA LYS A 128 -3.26 -10.29 -10.41
C LYS A 128 -1.79 -10.66 -10.37
N PHE A 129 -1.27 -10.90 -9.16
CA PHE A 129 0.01 -11.56 -8.96
C PHE A 129 0.18 -12.58 -10.08
N ASP A 130 0.97 -12.25 -11.11
CA ASP A 130 1.49 -13.27 -12.00
C ASP A 130 2.12 -14.26 -11.03
N PRO A 131 1.75 -15.55 -11.08
CA PRO A 131 2.16 -16.54 -10.10
C PRO A 131 3.65 -16.37 -9.91
N VAL A 132 3.98 -15.78 -8.75
CA VAL A 132 5.32 -15.29 -8.47
C VAL A 132 6.23 -16.47 -8.69
N ASP A 133 7.33 -16.23 -9.40
CA ASP A 133 8.50 -17.09 -9.55
C ASP A 133 8.38 -18.39 -8.76
N GLY A 134 8.55 -19.54 -9.42
CA GLY A 134 8.55 -20.88 -8.79
C GLY A 134 9.48 -21.07 -7.58
N ASN A 135 10.13 -20.01 -7.09
CA ASN A 135 10.85 -19.88 -5.84
C ASN A 135 10.02 -19.45 -4.60
N VAL A 136 8.77 -18.96 -4.72
CA VAL A 136 8.00 -18.52 -3.53
C VAL A 136 7.48 -19.70 -2.72
N VAL A 137 7.00 -20.76 -3.39
CA VAL A 137 6.49 -21.96 -2.75
C VAL A 137 7.49 -23.09 -2.94
N LYS A 138 8.15 -23.51 -1.86
CA LYS A 138 9.04 -24.68 -1.84
C LYS A 138 8.30 -25.86 -1.22
N ASN A 139 7.82 -26.77 -2.07
CA ASN A 139 7.23 -28.02 -1.60
C ASN A 139 8.34 -29.06 -1.37
N LEU A 140 8.61 -29.36 -0.09
CA LEU A 140 9.54 -30.40 0.34
C LEU A 140 8.78 -31.54 1.04
N SER A 141 7.44 -31.55 0.93
CA SER A 141 6.59 -32.61 1.46
C SER A 141 6.31 -33.66 0.39
N SER A 142 5.80 -34.81 0.82
CA SER A 142 5.35 -35.88 -0.07
C SER A 142 4.00 -35.57 -0.75
N ARG A 143 3.28 -34.54 -0.30
CA ARG A 143 1.98 -34.14 -0.86
C ARG A 143 2.17 -33.45 -2.20
N ILE A 144 1.41 -33.90 -3.20
CA ILE A 144 1.30 -33.22 -4.49
C ILE A 144 0.32 -32.05 -4.33
N LEU A 145 0.78 -30.85 -4.68
CA LEU A 145 -0.06 -29.65 -4.68
C LEU A 145 -0.71 -29.46 -6.04
N SER A 146 -1.99 -29.07 -6.04
CA SER A 146 -2.65 -28.65 -7.27
C SER A 146 -2.15 -27.29 -7.73
N ASN A 147 -2.31 -26.96 -9.02
CA ASN A 147 -1.93 -25.65 -9.55
C ASN A 147 -2.64 -24.50 -8.81
N GLU A 148 -3.89 -24.71 -8.39
CA GLU A 148 -4.66 -23.72 -7.63
C GLU A 148 -4.13 -23.54 -6.20
N GLU A 149 -3.64 -24.62 -5.58
CA GLU A 149 -2.97 -24.56 -4.27
C GLU A 149 -1.66 -23.81 -4.36
N VAL A 150 -0.85 -24.08 -5.40
CA VAL A 150 0.40 -23.36 -5.65
C VAL A 150 0.13 -21.88 -5.90
N GLU A 151 -0.84 -21.54 -6.75
CA GLU A 151 -1.25 -20.16 -7.02
C GLU A 151 -1.70 -19.45 -5.73
N CYS A 152 -2.55 -20.10 -4.93
CA CYS A 152 -3.02 -19.56 -3.66
C CYS A 152 -1.84 -19.30 -2.69
N LEU A 153 -0.88 -20.23 -2.60
CA LEU A 153 0.28 -20.12 -1.72
C LEU A 153 1.33 -19.12 -2.25
N ALA A 154 1.42 -18.93 -3.56
CA ALA A 154 2.36 -18.00 -4.19
C ALA A 154 2.09 -16.53 -3.82
N HIS A 155 0.87 -16.20 -3.39
CA HIS A 155 0.54 -14.89 -2.83
C HIS A 155 1.31 -14.58 -1.52
N GLY A 156 1.80 -15.62 -0.84
CA GLY A 156 2.65 -15.51 0.35
C GLY A 156 1.88 -15.27 1.66
N LEU A 157 2.59 -15.40 2.79
CA LEU A 157 1.99 -15.35 4.13
C LEU A 157 1.47 -13.97 4.55
N ASN A 158 1.87 -12.91 3.86
CA ASN A 158 1.41 -11.55 4.12
C ASN A 158 0.18 -11.16 3.29
N TYR A 159 -0.32 -12.07 2.45
CA TYR A 159 -1.52 -11.83 1.67
C TYR A 159 -2.74 -11.81 2.59
N GLY A 160 -3.40 -10.65 2.66
CA GLY A 160 -4.58 -10.45 3.48
C GLY A 160 -5.85 -10.89 2.74
N LEU A 161 -6.56 -11.87 3.29
CA LEU A 161 -7.89 -12.24 2.79
C LEU A 161 -8.96 -11.29 3.31
N ILE A 162 -9.93 -10.92 2.47
CA ILE A 162 -11.02 -10.00 2.85
C ILE A 162 -11.83 -10.56 4.02
N PRO A 163 -11.94 -9.86 5.17
CA PRO A 163 -12.62 -10.39 6.35
C PRO A 163 -14.08 -10.78 6.07
N ARG A 164 -14.56 -11.86 6.69
CA ARG A 164 -15.93 -12.39 6.49
C ARG A 164 -17.03 -11.46 7.01
N LYS A 165 -16.70 -10.63 7.99
CA LYS A 165 -17.56 -9.57 8.53
C LYS A 165 -16.88 -8.25 8.20
N VAL A 166 -17.64 -7.35 7.59
CA VAL A 166 -17.17 -5.99 7.36
C VAL A 166 -17.25 -5.24 8.68
N ASP A 167 -16.36 -4.27 8.87
CA ASP A 167 -16.35 -3.42 10.06
C ASP A 167 -17.52 -2.44 9.95
N ASP A 168 -18.67 -2.85 10.50
CA ASP A 168 -19.91 -2.08 10.49
C ASP A 168 -19.72 -0.69 11.11
N ILE A 169 -18.86 -0.58 12.14
CA ILE A 169 -18.56 0.68 12.83
C ILE A 169 -17.85 1.64 11.87
N ASN A 170 -16.89 1.15 11.09
CA ASN A 170 -16.17 2.00 10.13
C ASN A 170 -17.06 2.40 8.95
N ILE A 171 -17.98 1.53 8.51
CA ILE A 171 -19.00 1.91 7.51
C ILE A 171 -19.90 3.01 8.08
N ILE A 172 -20.42 2.81 9.29
CA ILE A 172 -21.28 3.77 9.99
C ILE A 172 -20.56 5.11 10.15
N SER A 173 -19.30 5.13 10.62
CA SER A 173 -18.51 6.36 10.76
C SER A 173 -18.27 7.08 9.43
N ASN A 174 -18.16 6.36 8.31
CA ASN A 174 -18.03 6.98 6.99
C ASN A 174 -19.36 7.60 6.52
N ILE A 175 -20.48 6.95 6.81
CA ILE A 175 -21.85 7.46 6.56
C ILE A 175 -22.14 8.67 7.46
N GLU A 176 -21.76 8.63 8.73
CA GLU A 176 -21.90 9.75 9.67
C GLU A 176 -21.07 10.96 9.24
N ASN A 177 -19.80 10.76 8.86
CA ASN A 177 -18.97 11.83 8.31
C ASN A 177 -19.54 12.42 7.00
N PHE A 178 -20.32 11.65 6.25
CA PHE A 178 -21.04 12.16 5.10
C PHE A 178 -22.22 13.04 5.54
N PHE A 179 -23.05 12.56 6.47
CA PHE A 179 -24.15 13.36 7.01
C PHE A 179 -23.67 14.64 7.68
N HIS A 180 -22.54 14.61 8.40
CA HIS A 180 -21.91 15.81 8.95
C HIS A 180 -21.55 16.84 7.88
N ARG A 181 -21.01 16.41 6.74
CA ARG A 181 -20.72 17.30 5.61
C ARG A 181 -21.99 17.85 4.97
N VAL A 182 -23.06 17.06 4.89
CA VAL A 182 -24.37 17.53 4.42
C VAL A 182 -24.99 18.54 5.39
N THR A 183 -24.85 18.34 6.70
CA THR A 183 -25.34 19.28 7.71
C THR A 183 -24.53 20.58 7.72
N ASP A 184 -23.22 20.53 7.53
CA ASP A 184 -22.38 21.74 7.40
C ASP A 184 -22.79 22.57 6.19
N ILE A 185 -23.12 21.90 5.07
CA ILE A 185 -23.68 22.54 3.87
C ILE A 185 -25.05 23.18 4.17
N SER A 186 -25.92 22.49 4.92
CA SER A 186 -27.23 23.01 5.35
C SER A 186 -27.12 24.24 6.26
N GLN A 187 -26.14 24.24 7.17
CA GLN A 187 -25.84 25.39 8.03
C GLN A 187 -25.28 26.57 7.23
N HIS A 188 -24.41 26.30 6.26
CA HIS A 188 -23.91 27.32 5.34
C HIS A 188 -25.04 27.93 4.50
N HIS A 189 -25.99 27.11 4.03
CA HIS A 189 -27.19 27.56 3.34
C HIS A 189 -28.09 28.44 4.22
N LYS A 190 -28.32 28.07 5.48
CA LYS A 190 -29.08 28.91 6.44
C LYS A 190 -28.41 30.26 6.67
N LYS A 191 -27.08 30.28 6.82
CA LYS A 191 -26.29 31.51 7.01
C LYS A 191 -26.36 32.42 5.78
N LEU A 192 -26.28 31.83 4.58
CA LEU A 192 -26.41 32.56 3.31
C LEU A 192 -27.81 33.21 3.17
N PHE A 193 -28.87 32.50 3.55
CA PHE A 193 -30.24 33.02 3.50
C PHE A 193 -30.51 34.11 4.56
N SER A 194 -29.88 34.05 5.73
CA SER A 194 -29.91 35.16 6.70
C SER A 194 -29.18 36.40 6.18
N GLU A 195 -28.03 36.24 5.54
CA GLU A 195 -27.26 37.35 4.92
C GLU A 195 -28.02 37.97 3.72
N LEU A 196 -28.78 37.16 2.97
CA LEU A 196 -29.62 37.64 1.86
C LEU A 196 -30.90 38.33 2.35
N LYS A 197 -31.44 37.95 3.52
CA LYS A 197 -32.57 38.65 4.16
C LYS A 197 -32.19 40.05 4.68
N GLU A 198 -30.95 40.25 5.10
CA GLU A 198 -30.45 41.57 5.54
C GLU A 198 -30.26 42.57 4.39
N LYS A 199 -30.12 42.08 3.14
CA LYS A 199 -30.03 42.92 1.94
C LYS A 199 -31.35 42.86 1.16
N ASN A 200 -32.32 43.66 1.61
CA ASN A 200 -33.58 43.90 0.89
C ASN A 200 -33.33 44.18 -0.59
N THR A 201 -33.60 43.18 -1.44
CA THR A 201 -33.87 43.39 -2.87
C THR A 201 -34.95 42.39 -3.25
N ILE A 202 -36.18 42.89 -3.29
CA ILE A 202 -37.33 42.23 -3.91
C ILE A 202 -37.03 42.13 -5.42
N VAL A 203 -37.22 40.96 -6.01
CA VAL A 203 -37.62 40.88 -7.43
C VAL A 203 -38.76 39.89 -7.54
N ASP A 204 -39.92 40.48 -7.81
CA ASP A 204 -41.15 39.87 -8.30
C ASP A 204 -40.93 39.45 -9.77
N SER A 205 -41.03 38.15 -10.05
CA SER A 205 -41.33 37.52 -11.36
C SER A 205 -40.97 36.03 -11.31
N ASP A 206 -41.91 35.20 -11.76
CA ASP A 206 -41.96 33.72 -11.66
C ASP A 206 -40.90 32.93 -12.45
N VAL A 207 -39.67 33.43 -12.55
CA VAL A 207 -38.51 32.62 -12.93
C VAL A 207 -37.49 32.73 -11.81
N ARG A 208 -37.38 31.69 -10.98
CA ARG A 208 -36.28 31.56 -10.01
C ARG A 208 -34.95 31.56 -10.79
N VAL A 209 -34.36 32.73 -10.96
CA VAL A 209 -32.99 32.88 -11.44
C VAL A 209 -32.08 32.38 -10.33
N ILE A 210 -31.62 31.14 -10.47
CA ILE A 210 -30.68 30.52 -9.54
C ILE A 210 -29.43 31.41 -9.51
N THR A 211 -29.14 31.99 -8.34
CA THR A 211 -27.95 32.80 -8.16
C THR A 211 -26.69 31.95 -8.39
N SER A 212 -25.59 32.58 -8.80
CA SER A 212 -24.30 31.89 -9.00
C SER A 212 -23.85 31.10 -7.77
N LYS A 213 -24.22 31.55 -6.57
CA LYS A 213 -23.97 30.85 -5.30
C LYS A 213 -24.85 29.60 -5.12
N GLU A 214 -26.14 29.68 -5.43
CA GLU A 214 -27.06 28.53 -5.38
C GLU A 214 -26.70 27.48 -6.44
N LEU A 215 -26.25 27.90 -7.63
CA LEU A 215 -25.77 27.01 -8.68
C LEU A 215 -24.48 26.28 -8.25
N THR A 216 -23.57 26.97 -7.55
CA THR A 216 -22.34 26.38 -7.01
C THR A 216 -22.66 25.32 -5.95
N LEU A 217 -23.67 25.57 -5.12
CA LEU A 217 -24.15 24.62 -4.12
C LEU A 217 -24.78 23.37 -4.75
N ALA A 218 -25.67 23.57 -5.73
CA ALA A 218 -26.32 22.47 -6.46
C ALA A 218 -25.29 21.60 -7.20
N ASN A 219 -24.29 22.21 -7.82
CA ASN A 219 -23.18 21.48 -8.46
C ASN A 219 -22.30 20.73 -7.46
N SER A 220 -22.11 21.28 -6.26
CA SER A 220 -21.37 20.60 -5.18
C SER A 220 -22.12 19.37 -4.68
N LEU A 221 -23.43 19.49 -4.44
CA LEU A 221 -24.29 18.36 -4.07
C LEU A 221 -24.33 17.28 -5.16
N ARG A 222 -24.46 17.69 -6.42
CA ARG A 222 -24.45 16.77 -7.57
C ARG A 222 -23.11 16.04 -7.72
N SER A 223 -21.99 16.74 -7.56
CA SER A 223 -20.66 16.13 -7.61
C SER A 223 -20.43 15.10 -6.49
N ILE A 224 -21.01 15.33 -5.31
CA ILE A 224 -20.95 14.39 -4.19
C ILE A 224 -21.77 13.13 -4.50
N THR A 225 -23.00 13.30 -5.01
CA THR A 225 -23.89 12.21 -5.39
C THR A 225 -23.34 11.38 -6.56
N ASP A 226 -22.75 12.03 -7.57
CA ASP A 226 -22.13 11.35 -8.72
C ASP A 226 -20.86 10.60 -8.31
N SER A 227 -20.07 11.16 -7.40
CA SER A 227 -18.92 10.47 -6.79
C SER A 227 -19.37 9.21 -6.03
N PHE A 228 -20.46 9.31 -5.26
CA PHE A 228 -21.03 8.18 -4.53
C PHE A 228 -21.56 7.09 -5.47
N ARG A 229 -22.31 7.48 -6.51
CA ARG A 229 -22.87 6.54 -7.50
C ARG A 229 -21.76 5.81 -8.26
N SER A 230 -20.71 6.52 -8.66
CA SER A 230 -19.54 5.93 -9.32
C SER A 230 -18.79 4.96 -8.40
N HIS A 231 -18.55 5.35 -7.13
CA HIS A 231 -17.91 4.46 -6.16
C HIS A 231 -18.76 3.23 -5.84
N ALA A 232 -20.07 3.38 -5.64
CA ALA A 232 -20.97 2.26 -5.37
C ALA A 232 -21.03 1.26 -6.55
N TYR A 233 -21.06 1.75 -7.78
CA TYR A 233 -21.10 0.90 -8.98
C TYR A 233 -19.76 0.19 -9.22
N HIS A 234 -18.63 0.89 -9.02
CA HIS A 234 -17.30 0.29 -9.07
C HIS A 234 -17.09 -0.75 -7.96
N PHE A 235 -17.55 -0.47 -6.74
CA PHE A 235 -17.51 -1.42 -5.63
C PHE A 235 -18.34 -2.67 -5.97
N GLY A 236 -19.59 -2.55 -6.43
CA GLY A 236 -20.44 -3.71 -6.71
C GLY A 236 -19.87 -4.73 -7.71
N GLN A 237 -19.27 -4.27 -8.81
CA GLN A 237 -18.72 -5.17 -9.84
C GLN A 237 -17.35 -5.77 -9.46
N ILE A 238 -16.48 -4.98 -8.83
CA ILE A 238 -15.15 -5.44 -8.39
C ILE A 238 -15.29 -6.37 -7.18
N GLN A 239 -16.21 -6.07 -6.25
CA GLN A 239 -16.45 -6.87 -5.06
C GLN A 239 -16.91 -8.29 -5.40
N ASN A 240 -17.80 -8.48 -6.37
CA ASN A 240 -18.33 -9.82 -6.69
C ASN A 240 -17.26 -10.77 -7.22
N ARG A 241 -16.37 -10.28 -8.11
CA ARG A 241 -15.26 -11.09 -8.64
C ARG A 241 -14.18 -11.36 -7.59
N ILE A 242 -13.82 -10.33 -6.81
CA ILE A 242 -12.84 -10.49 -5.74
C ILE A 242 -13.40 -11.42 -4.66
N ASN A 243 -14.68 -11.32 -4.29
CA ASN A 243 -15.31 -12.21 -3.30
C ASN A 243 -15.27 -13.67 -3.75
N ALA A 244 -15.53 -13.96 -5.03
CA ALA A 244 -15.47 -15.33 -5.56
C ALA A 244 -14.05 -15.93 -5.47
N GLU A 245 -13.03 -15.16 -5.87
CA GLU A 245 -11.62 -15.57 -5.80
C GLU A 245 -11.15 -15.72 -4.33
N GLN A 246 -11.52 -14.78 -3.46
CA GLN A 246 -11.22 -14.86 -2.03
C GLN A 246 -11.90 -16.07 -1.37
N GLN A 247 -13.12 -16.39 -1.77
CA GLN A 247 -13.82 -17.57 -1.28
C GLN A 247 -13.16 -18.86 -1.77
N LYS A 248 -12.68 -18.89 -3.02
CA LYS A 248 -11.86 -19.99 -3.56
C LYS A 248 -10.61 -20.21 -2.71
N TYR A 249 -9.82 -19.16 -2.45
CA TYR A 249 -8.62 -19.26 -1.59
C TYR A 249 -8.94 -19.69 -0.16
N ARG A 250 -10.05 -19.23 0.42
CA ARG A 250 -10.49 -19.68 1.74
C ARG A 250 -10.76 -21.19 1.77
N ASN A 251 -11.41 -21.72 0.76
CA ASN A 251 -11.70 -23.15 0.67
C ASN A 251 -10.41 -23.94 0.51
N ILE A 252 -9.49 -23.49 -0.35
CA ILE A 252 -8.17 -24.11 -0.55
C ILE A 252 -7.36 -24.13 0.75
N LEU A 253 -7.21 -22.97 1.41
CA LEU A 253 -6.49 -22.87 2.68
C LEU A 253 -7.18 -23.67 3.81
N GLY A 254 -8.51 -23.75 3.78
CA GLY A 254 -9.29 -24.61 4.67
C GLY A 254 -8.94 -26.09 4.50
N LYS A 255 -8.87 -26.58 3.26
CA LYS A 255 -8.44 -27.95 2.94
C LYS A 255 -6.98 -28.20 3.34
N LEU A 256 -6.08 -27.28 3.03
CA LEU A 256 -4.67 -27.36 3.44
C LEU A 256 -4.52 -27.44 4.96
N LYS A 257 -5.32 -26.67 5.71
CA LYS A 257 -5.33 -26.69 7.18
C LYS A 257 -5.84 -28.01 7.77
N GLN A 258 -6.76 -28.68 7.09
CA GLN A 258 -7.32 -29.97 7.54
C GLN A 258 -6.30 -31.10 7.40
N ASP A 259 -5.39 -31.01 6.44
CA ASP A 259 -4.32 -31.98 6.27
C ASP A 259 -3.27 -31.87 7.38
N LYS A 260 -3.33 -32.81 8.32
CA LYS A 260 -2.40 -32.90 9.46
C LYS A 260 -1.07 -33.56 9.11
N SER A 261 -0.90 -34.11 7.90
CA SER A 261 0.34 -34.77 7.46
C SER A 261 1.43 -33.79 7.08
N ILE A 262 1.05 -32.56 6.75
CA ILE A 262 1.96 -31.49 6.32
C ILE A 262 2.09 -30.38 7.37
N ILE A 263 3.16 -29.61 7.27
CA ILE A 263 3.31 -28.33 7.96
C ILE A 263 3.67 -27.25 6.94
N VAL A 264 2.95 -26.13 7.01
CA VAL A 264 3.16 -24.95 6.16
C VAL A 264 3.84 -23.88 7.01
N ILE A 265 5.06 -23.48 6.67
CA ILE A 265 5.86 -22.56 7.45
C ILE A 265 6.69 -21.61 6.58
N ARG A 266 7.11 -20.48 7.14
CA ARG A 266 8.06 -19.57 6.47
C ARG A 266 9.49 -20.14 6.49
N PRO A 267 10.31 -19.85 5.47
CA PRO A 267 11.73 -20.19 5.51
C PRO A 267 12.48 -19.34 6.53
N ASP A 268 13.66 -19.83 6.91
CA ASP A 268 14.59 -19.18 7.81
C ASP A 268 15.18 -17.86 7.26
N LYS A 269 15.36 -17.80 5.94
CA LYS A 269 15.85 -16.63 5.21
C LYS A 269 14.96 -16.38 3.99
N GLY A 270 14.76 -15.11 3.69
CA GLY A 270 13.95 -14.68 2.55
C GLY A 270 12.45 -14.67 2.84
N ARG A 271 11.68 -14.42 1.79
CA ARG A 271 10.21 -14.50 1.79
C ARG A 271 9.80 -15.77 1.06
N GLY A 272 8.72 -16.40 1.49
CA GLY A 272 8.20 -17.59 0.84
C GLY A 272 7.44 -18.50 1.80
N ILE A 273 6.97 -19.61 1.25
CA ILE A 273 6.27 -20.68 1.95
C ILE A 273 7.02 -21.98 1.71
N VAL A 274 7.20 -22.75 2.76
CA VAL A 274 7.80 -24.08 2.73
C VAL A 274 6.79 -25.08 3.26
N LEU A 275 6.58 -26.16 2.50
CA LEU A 275 5.79 -27.30 2.95
C LEU A 275 6.74 -28.43 3.30
N LEU A 276 6.54 -29.03 4.46
CA LEU A 276 7.29 -30.18 4.93
C LEU A 276 6.33 -31.27 5.38
N ASN A 277 6.78 -32.53 5.35
CA ASN A 277 6.11 -33.59 6.06
C ASN A 277 6.18 -33.32 7.56
N LYS A 278 5.05 -33.36 8.25
CA LYS A 278 4.97 -33.06 9.68
C LYS A 278 5.79 -34.04 10.51
N GLY A 279 5.78 -35.33 10.15
CA GLY A 279 6.59 -36.36 10.80
C GLY A 279 8.09 -36.03 10.75
N GLU A 280 8.62 -35.75 9.56
CA GLU A 280 10.03 -35.38 9.38
C GLU A 280 10.40 -34.09 10.15
N TYR A 281 9.51 -33.09 10.11
CA TYR A 281 9.68 -31.86 10.87
C TYR A 281 9.78 -32.13 12.38
N LEU A 282 8.87 -32.94 12.93
CA LEU A 282 8.88 -33.30 14.35
C LEU A 282 10.14 -34.09 14.70
N SER A 283 10.57 -35.05 13.88
CA SER A 283 11.83 -35.79 14.09
C SER A 283 13.03 -34.84 14.15
N LYS A 284 13.12 -33.86 13.25
CA LYS A 284 14.19 -32.83 13.28
C LYS A 284 14.14 -31.97 14.54
N ILE A 285 12.94 -31.65 15.05
CA ILE A 285 12.79 -30.93 16.32
C ILE A 285 13.22 -31.81 17.51
N HIS A 286 12.85 -33.08 17.53
CA HIS A 286 13.25 -34.01 18.60
C HIS A 286 14.77 -34.19 18.65
N VAL A 287 15.45 -34.27 17.50
CA VAL A 287 16.92 -34.27 17.45
C VAL A 287 17.51 -33.03 18.12
N ILE A 288 16.91 -31.86 17.92
CA ILE A 288 17.36 -30.61 18.58
C ILE A 288 17.09 -30.67 20.10
N LEU A 289 15.92 -31.14 20.52
CA LEU A 289 15.51 -31.17 21.92
C LEU A 289 16.24 -32.23 22.75
N ASN A 290 16.68 -33.32 22.12
CA ASN A 290 17.43 -34.39 22.78
C ASN A 290 18.92 -34.05 23.00
N ASP A 291 19.39 -32.88 22.56
CA ASP A 291 20.73 -32.39 22.86
C ASP A 291 20.85 -32.01 24.35
N SER A 292 21.31 -32.95 25.17
CA SER A 292 21.46 -32.81 26.63
C SER A 292 22.52 -31.79 27.04
N SER A 293 23.37 -31.32 26.10
CA SER A 293 24.29 -30.22 26.36
C SER A 293 23.60 -28.85 26.40
N LYS A 294 22.42 -28.74 25.77
CA LYS A 294 21.67 -27.47 25.64
C LYS A 294 20.31 -27.49 26.33
N PHE A 295 19.66 -28.65 26.36
CA PHE A 295 18.31 -28.80 26.87
C PHE A 295 18.26 -29.78 28.05
N LYS A 296 17.42 -29.45 29.03
CA LYS A 296 17.10 -30.30 30.17
C LYS A 296 15.59 -30.48 30.23
N CYS A 297 15.14 -31.73 30.27
CA CYS A 297 13.74 -32.03 30.51
C CYS A 297 13.39 -31.69 31.97
N LEU A 298 12.24 -31.03 32.17
CA LEU A 298 11.73 -30.69 33.49
C LEU A 298 10.59 -31.65 33.84
N SER A 299 10.49 -32.04 35.11
CA SER A 299 9.41 -32.88 35.62
C SER A 299 8.06 -32.16 35.61
N ASP A 300 8.08 -30.85 35.89
CA ASP A 300 6.89 -30.04 36.10
C ASP A 300 7.01 -28.69 35.37
N ASP A 301 5.87 -28.08 35.05
CA ASP A 301 5.83 -26.75 34.43
C ASP A 301 6.07 -25.65 35.48
N PRO A 302 7.21 -24.92 35.43
CA PRO A 302 7.54 -23.91 36.41
C PRO A 302 6.85 -22.56 36.14
N THR A 303 5.96 -22.45 35.14
CA THR A 303 5.42 -21.17 34.66
C THR A 303 4.72 -20.39 35.76
N ILE A 304 3.79 -21.01 36.48
CA ILE A 304 3.06 -20.36 37.58
C ILE A 304 3.99 -19.98 38.72
N THR A 305 4.91 -20.88 39.11
CA THR A 305 5.88 -20.60 40.17
C THR A 305 6.77 -19.39 39.82
N ARG A 306 7.21 -19.29 38.56
CA ARG A 306 8.02 -18.17 38.07
C ARG A 306 7.22 -16.87 38.00
N GLU A 307 5.97 -16.94 37.54
CA GLU A 307 5.03 -15.81 37.56
C GLU A 307 4.84 -15.28 38.98
N THR A 308 4.50 -16.15 39.94
CA THR A 308 4.31 -15.75 41.34
C THR A 308 5.57 -15.11 41.93
N LYS A 309 6.75 -15.70 41.69
CA LYS A 309 8.03 -15.14 42.17
C LYS A 309 8.29 -13.76 41.58
N LEU A 310 8.07 -13.59 40.28
CA LEU A 310 8.27 -12.30 39.62
C LEU A 310 7.27 -11.25 40.11
N THR A 311 5.99 -11.61 40.24
CA THR A 311 4.96 -10.69 40.74
C THR A 311 5.27 -10.23 42.16
N LYS A 312 5.70 -11.15 43.05
CA LYS A 312 6.13 -10.80 44.41
C LYS A 312 7.30 -9.81 44.39
N LEU A 313 8.29 -10.04 43.54
CA LEU A 313 9.43 -9.12 43.38
C LEU A 313 8.98 -7.74 42.89
N LEU A 314 8.13 -7.68 41.85
CA LEU A 314 7.64 -6.43 41.29
C LEU A 314 6.79 -5.64 42.27
N ASN A 315 5.91 -6.31 43.02
CA ASN A 315 5.11 -5.64 44.05
C ASN A 315 6.01 -5.05 45.13
N ARG A 316 6.98 -5.80 45.66
CA ARG A 316 7.90 -5.27 46.66
C ARG A 316 8.66 -4.03 46.17
N LEU A 317 9.21 -4.08 44.95
CA LEU A 317 9.92 -2.94 44.37
C LEU A 317 9.01 -1.72 44.15
N HIS A 318 7.73 -1.97 43.90
CA HIS A 318 6.72 -0.92 43.74
C HIS A 318 6.35 -0.30 45.09
N ASP A 319 6.09 -1.13 46.10
CA ASP A 319 5.78 -0.71 47.48
C ASP A 319 6.95 0.06 48.11
N GLU A 320 8.19 -0.32 47.82
CA GLU A 320 9.42 0.38 48.24
C GLU A 320 9.72 1.66 47.42
N GLY A 321 8.91 1.98 46.41
CA GLY A 321 9.06 3.18 45.57
C GLY A 321 10.22 3.14 44.56
N HIS A 322 10.80 1.95 44.30
CA HIS A 322 11.89 1.78 43.35
C HIS A 322 11.45 1.77 41.89
N ILE A 323 10.17 1.46 41.61
CA ILE A 323 9.59 1.48 40.27
C ILE A 323 8.27 2.25 40.24
N SER A 324 8.01 2.94 39.14
CA SER A 324 6.76 3.70 38.96
C SER A 324 5.57 2.80 38.68
N ASP A 325 4.35 3.30 38.95
CA ASP A 325 3.08 2.62 38.63
C ASP A 325 3.04 2.18 37.17
N GLN A 326 3.45 3.07 36.26
CA GLN A 326 3.45 2.80 34.83
C GLN A 326 4.39 1.64 34.47
N PHE A 327 5.57 1.59 35.08
CA PHE A 327 6.51 0.49 34.87
C PHE A 327 5.95 -0.82 35.45
N TRP A 328 5.40 -0.77 36.65
CA TRP A 328 4.80 -1.93 37.31
C TRP A 328 3.66 -2.54 36.49
N VAL A 329 2.70 -1.73 36.02
CA VAL A 329 1.59 -2.18 35.16
C VAL A 329 2.10 -2.87 33.89
N MET A 330 3.15 -2.32 33.28
CA MET A 330 3.73 -2.87 32.06
C MET A 330 4.53 -4.16 32.30
N ALA A 331 5.24 -4.23 33.43
CA ALA A 331 6.16 -5.32 33.75
C ALA A 331 5.43 -6.54 34.33
N LYS A 332 4.32 -6.32 35.04
CA LYS A 332 3.58 -7.36 35.76
C LYS A 332 3.01 -8.41 34.78
N PRO A 333 3.32 -9.69 34.98
CA PRO A 333 2.71 -10.76 34.19
C PRO A 333 1.23 -10.99 34.55
N THR A 334 0.45 -11.43 33.56
CA THR A 334 -0.94 -11.87 33.74
C THR A 334 -1.18 -13.08 32.84
N GLY A 335 -1.46 -14.25 33.44
CA GLY A 335 -1.84 -15.45 32.69
C GLY A 335 -0.71 -15.99 31.80
N SER A 336 0.47 -16.21 32.39
CA SER A 336 1.65 -16.61 31.64
C SER A 336 1.53 -18.01 31.05
N ILE A 337 2.16 -18.21 29.90
CA ILE A 337 2.29 -19.50 29.24
C ILE A 337 3.75 -19.89 29.05
N PRO A 338 4.08 -21.19 28.96
CA PRO A 338 5.41 -21.65 28.57
C PRO A 338 5.80 -21.11 27.19
N GLY A 339 7.10 -20.84 27.04
CA GLY A 339 7.67 -20.48 25.73
C GLY A 339 7.49 -21.62 24.73
N ARG A 340 7.11 -21.29 23.49
CA ARG A 340 6.89 -22.30 22.44
C ARG A 340 8.08 -22.35 21.50
N LEU A 341 8.74 -23.50 21.42
CA LEU A 341 9.82 -23.74 20.46
C LEU A 341 9.24 -24.20 19.12
N TYR A 342 9.72 -23.61 18.02
CA TYR A 342 9.46 -24.07 16.66
C TYR A 342 10.73 -23.91 15.80
N GLY A 343 10.80 -24.63 14.69
CA GLY A 343 11.94 -24.63 13.79
C GLY A 343 11.65 -23.93 12.47
N LEU A 344 12.52 -23.04 12.01
CA LEU A 344 12.44 -22.47 10.67
C LEU A 344 13.37 -23.22 9.70
N PRO A 345 12.88 -23.71 8.55
CA PRO A 345 13.71 -24.47 7.60
C PRO A 345 14.75 -23.60 6.91
N LYS A 346 16.02 -24.01 6.99
CA LYS A 346 17.15 -23.39 6.27
C LYS A 346 17.22 -23.95 4.85
N THR A 347 16.29 -23.53 3.98
CA THR A 347 16.15 -24.00 2.58
C THR A 347 17.34 -23.72 1.65
N HIS A 348 18.38 -23.04 2.15
CA HIS A 348 19.63 -22.75 1.45
C HIS A 348 20.77 -23.69 1.87
N LYS A 349 20.52 -24.67 2.74
CA LYS A 349 21.50 -25.66 3.20
C LYS A 349 21.06 -27.07 2.78
N LYS A 350 22.04 -27.95 2.59
CA LYS A 350 21.80 -29.39 2.37
C LYS A 350 20.97 -29.98 3.52
N ASP A 351 20.06 -30.89 3.21
CA ASP A 351 19.14 -31.59 4.14
C ASP A 351 18.13 -30.70 4.89
N VAL A 352 18.10 -29.40 4.56
CA VAL A 352 17.16 -28.39 5.08
C VAL A 352 17.02 -28.45 6.61
N PRO A 353 18.12 -28.22 7.37
CA PRO A 353 18.09 -28.22 8.83
C PRO A 353 17.21 -27.09 9.37
N LEU A 354 16.66 -27.29 10.57
CA LEU A 354 15.81 -26.29 11.23
C LEU A 354 16.67 -25.30 12.05
N ARG A 355 16.30 -24.02 12.04
CA ARG A 355 16.73 -23.04 13.06
C ARG A 355 15.71 -23.07 14.21
N PRO A 356 16.08 -23.52 15.42
CA PRO A 356 15.18 -23.42 16.56
C PRO A 356 14.94 -21.95 16.92
N VAL A 357 13.67 -21.59 17.12
CA VAL A 357 13.21 -20.28 17.54
C VAL A 357 12.27 -20.47 18.73
N LEU A 358 12.61 -19.84 19.85
CA LEU A 358 11.77 -19.84 21.05
C LEU A 358 10.88 -18.60 21.05
N SER A 359 9.57 -18.78 20.94
CA SER A 359 8.61 -17.71 21.16
C SER A 359 8.48 -17.42 22.65
N ALA A 360 9.02 -16.28 23.09
CA ALA A 360 8.85 -15.75 24.43
C ALA A 360 7.54 -14.95 24.62
N ILE A 361 6.70 -14.83 23.58
CA ILE A 361 5.43 -14.10 23.68
C ILE A 361 4.53 -14.80 24.70
N GLY A 362 4.08 -14.04 25.71
CA GLY A 362 3.21 -14.53 26.77
C GLY A 362 3.93 -15.29 27.89
N THR A 363 5.28 -15.36 27.89
CA THR A 363 6.01 -15.91 29.04
C THR A 363 5.96 -14.95 30.24
N PHE A 364 6.18 -15.47 31.44
CA PHE A 364 6.09 -14.70 32.69
C PHE A 364 6.96 -13.44 32.73
N ASN A 365 8.10 -13.44 32.04
CA ASN A 365 9.02 -12.30 31.99
C ASN A 365 8.85 -11.42 30.73
N TYR A 366 7.85 -11.69 29.88
CA TYR A 366 7.68 -10.98 28.60
C TYR A 366 7.37 -9.49 28.79
N GLY A 367 6.44 -9.16 29.69
CA GLY A 367 6.08 -7.78 30.03
C GLY A 367 7.27 -7.01 30.60
N LEU A 368 7.94 -7.58 31.60
CA LEU A 368 9.18 -7.03 32.17
C LEU A 368 10.26 -6.79 31.10
N SER A 369 10.49 -7.76 30.21
CA SER A 369 11.50 -7.63 29.15
C SER A 369 11.18 -6.45 28.22
N LYS A 370 9.90 -6.23 27.90
CA LYS A 370 9.46 -5.11 27.07
C LYS A 370 9.62 -3.77 27.80
N ALA A 371 9.32 -3.72 29.10
CA ALA A 371 9.47 -2.53 29.93
C ALA A 371 10.96 -2.12 30.04
N LEU A 372 11.83 -3.08 30.34
CA LEU A 372 13.28 -2.86 30.37
C LEU A 372 13.83 -2.41 29.02
N LEU A 373 13.35 -2.99 27.92
CA LEU A 373 13.79 -2.61 26.59
C LEU A 373 13.50 -1.13 26.28
N GLN A 374 12.38 -0.57 26.76
CA GLN A 374 12.09 0.86 26.56
C GLN A 374 13.15 1.73 27.24
N ILE A 375 13.52 1.40 28.49
CA ILE A 375 14.55 2.10 29.25
C ILE A 375 15.91 1.97 28.54
N LEU A 376 16.33 0.72 28.24
CA LEU A 376 17.63 0.44 27.66
C LEU A 376 17.77 1.02 26.25
N SER A 377 16.71 1.04 25.44
CA SER A 377 16.75 1.60 24.09
C SER A 377 17.02 3.11 24.08
N ASN A 378 16.56 3.84 25.10
CA ASN A 378 16.83 5.26 25.27
C ASN A 378 18.29 5.53 25.67
N ILE A 379 18.90 4.60 26.38
CA ILE A 379 20.33 4.67 26.77
C ILE A 379 21.23 4.35 25.57
N ILE A 380 20.89 3.30 24.81
CA ILE A 380 21.69 2.86 23.66
C ILE A 380 21.67 3.89 22.52
N LYS A 381 20.53 4.56 22.28
CA LYS A 381 20.42 5.62 21.26
C LYS A 381 21.19 6.90 21.57
N LYS A 382 21.61 7.13 22.82
CA LYS A 382 22.40 8.30 23.22
C LYS A 382 23.92 8.13 23.02
N ARG A 383 24.39 6.95 22.58
CA ARG A 383 25.81 6.61 22.40
C ARG A 383 26.28 6.55 20.93
N ILE A 384 25.44 6.99 20.00
CA ILE A 384 25.76 7.21 18.57
C ILE A 384 25.27 8.61 18.25
#